data_AF-A0A7C0YNK0-F1
#
_entry.id   AF-A0A7C0YNK0-F1
#
_cell.length_a   1.000
_cell.length_b   1.000
_cell.length_c   1.000
_cell.angle_alpha   90.00
_cell.angle_beta   90.00
_cell.angle_gamma   90.00
#
_symmetry.space_group_name_H-M   'P 1'
#
loop_
_entity.id
_entity.type
_entity.pdbx_description
1 polymer ?
#
loop_
_entity_poly.entity_id
_entity_poly.type
_entity_poly.pdbx_seq_one_letter_code
_entity_poly.pdbx_strand_id
1 'polypeptide(L)'
;MFLKRLSGSFSVILSLWQVISMFDLDLEGVAEIIKKEGYRCVALQLPEGLKDSGVDISSRLAGDTGCEVIILGDPCYGACDLADSEALDLGCDALFHFGHSRIFKNARLPVHYIKVKIPRDPLPLLK
;
A
#
# COMPACT_ATOMS: atom_id res chain seq x y z
N MET A 1 5.86 28.06 -15.30
CA MET A 1 7.23 28.57 -15.07
C MET A 1 7.61 28.11 -13.66
N PHE A 2 8.23 26.96 -13.41
CA PHE A 2 9.44 26.38 -13.97
C PHE A 2 9.40 24.86 -13.70
N LEU A 3 9.21 24.03 -14.73
CA LEU A 3 9.38 22.57 -14.62
C LEU A 3 10.86 22.26 -14.84
N LYS A 4 11.61 21.97 -13.76
CA LYS A 4 12.94 21.38 -13.90
C LYS A 4 12.77 19.92 -14.31
N ARG A 5 12.99 19.71 -15.61
CA ARG A 5 13.13 18.43 -16.31
C ARG A 5 14.29 17.64 -15.69
N LEU A 6 13.98 16.63 -14.89
CA LEU A 6 14.96 15.64 -14.46
C LEU A 6 15.10 14.58 -15.56
N SER A 7 16.32 14.42 -16.03
CA SER A 7 16.76 13.51 -17.08
C SER A 7 16.92 12.09 -16.53
N GLY A 8 15.81 11.37 -16.34
CA GLY A 8 15.79 9.94 -16.05
C GLY A 8 14.95 9.20 -17.10
N SER A 9 15.31 7.96 -17.44
CA SER A 9 14.67 7.13 -18.47
C SER A 9 13.14 7.14 -18.39
N PHE A 10 12.52 7.84 -19.34
CA PHE A 10 11.07 8.07 -19.47
C PHE A 10 10.23 6.78 -19.49
N SER A 11 10.83 5.64 -19.84
CA SER A 11 10.15 4.35 -20.01
C SER A 11 9.71 3.70 -18.69
N VAL A 12 10.47 3.88 -17.61
CA VAL A 12 10.19 3.20 -16.32
C VAL A 12 9.03 3.89 -15.61
N ILE A 13 9.05 5.23 -15.59
CA ILE A 13 7.99 6.08 -15.03
C ILE A 13 6.65 5.81 -15.72
N LEU A 14 6.63 5.63 -17.06
CA LEU A 14 5.39 5.35 -17.79
C LEU A 14 4.78 3.99 -17.41
N SER A 15 5.59 2.96 -17.22
CA SER A 15 5.12 1.60 -16.85
C SER A 15 4.62 1.52 -15.41
N LEU A 16 5.22 2.28 -14.49
CA LEU A 16 4.85 2.31 -13.07
C LEU A 16 3.56 3.13 -12.84
N TRP A 17 3.40 4.24 -13.57
CA TRP A 17 2.10 4.92 -13.66
C TRP A 17 1.01 4.00 -14.19
N GLN A 18 1.36 3.03 -15.05
CA GLN A 18 0.41 2.06 -15.59
C GLN A 18 -0.10 1.07 -14.54
N VAL A 19 0.73 0.63 -13.59
CA VAL A 19 0.32 -0.24 -12.47
C VAL A 19 -0.54 0.52 -11.45
N ILE A 20 -0.13 1.72 -11.05
CA ILE A 20 -0.95 2.59 -10.18
C ILE A 20 -2.27 2.98 -10.88
N SER A 21 -2.26 3.13 -12.21
CA SER A 21 -3.51 3.36 -12.98
C SER A 21 -4.42 2.13 -13.08
N MET A 22 -3.90 0.93 -12.80
CA MET A 22 -4.66 -0.31 -12.94
C MET A 22 -5.51 -0.64 -11.72
N PHE A 23 -5.15 -0.13 -10.55
CA PHE A 23 -5.82 -0.42 -9.30
C PHE A 23 -6.22 0.86 -8.54
N ASP A 24 -7.43 0.87 -7.99
CA ASP A 24 -7.84 1.83 -6.97
C ASP A 24 -7.41 1.30 -5.59
N LEU A 25 -6.47 2.00 -4.96
CA LEU A 25 -5.80 1.64 -3.71
C LEU A 25 -6.32 2.41 -2.48
N ASP A 26 -7.23 3.37 -2.67
CA ASP A 26 -7.79 4.20 -1.59
C ASP A 26 -6.73 4.83 -0.66
N LEU A 27 -5.64 5.36 -1.22
CA LEU A 27 -4.53 5.92 -0.44
C LEU A 27 -4.93 7.15 0.38
N GLU A 28 -5.96 7.88 -0.06
CA GLU A 28 -6.53 8.99 0.70
C GLU A 28 -7.20 8.50 1.99
N GLY A 29 -8.05 7.47 1.90
CA GLY A 29 -8.64 6.83 3.09
C GLY A 29 -7.60 6.25 4.04
N VAL A 30 -6.52 5.65 3.50
CA VAL A 30 -5.37 5.19 4.30
C VAL A 30 -4.72 6.36 5.05
N ALA A 31 -4.43 7.47 4.36
CA ALA A 31 -3.82 8.65 4.96
C ALA A 31 -4.71 9.30 6.03
N GLU A 32 -6.03 9.32 5.84
CA GLU A 32 -6.99 9.78 6.83
C GLU A 32 -6.95 8.93 8.11
N ILE A 33 -6.91 7.60 7.98
CA ILE A 33 -6.78 6.69 9.13
C ILE A 33 -5.48 6.97 9.89
N ILE A 34 -4.35 7.07 9.19
CA ILE A 34 -3.04 7.35 9.80
C ILE A 34 -3.09 8.64 10.64
N LYS A 35 -3.63 9.72 10.06
CA LYS A 35 -3.74 11.02 10.74
C LYS A 35 -4.69 10.99 11.92
N LYS A 36 -5.86 10.36 11.75
CA LYS A 36 -6.91 10.30 12.76
C LYS A 36 -6.47 9.52 14.00
N GLU A 37 -5.81 8.38 13.79
CA GLU A 37 -5.32 7.52 14.86
C GLU A 37 -3.97 7.99 15.44
N GLY A 38 -3.29 8.94 14.77
CA GLY A 38 -2.04 9.52 15.24
C GLY A 38 -0.83 8.58 15.13
N TYR A 39 -0.86 7.65 14.17
CA TYR A 39 0.26 6.73 13.95
C TYR A 39 1.50 7.47 13.45
N ARG A 40 2.67 7.10 13.98
CA ARG A 40 3.96 7.74 13.68
C ARG A 40 4.86 6.85 12.84
N CYS A 41 4.71 5.53 12.94
CA CYS A 41 5.33 4.55 12.06
C CYS A 41 4.32 3.47 11.68
N VAL A 42 4.17 3.16 10.39
CA VAL A 42 3.23 2.13 9.91
C VAL A 42 3.89 1.17 8.94
N ALA A 43 3.46 -0.09 8.99
CA ALA A 43 3.89 -1.11 8.04
C ALA A 43 2.88 -1.25 6.89
N LEU A 44 3.38 -1.44 5.67
CA LEU A 44 2.61 -1.85 4.50
C LEU A 44 2.94 -3.30 4.16
N GLN A 45 1.93 -4.17 4.16
CA GLN A 45 2.04 -5.50 3.60
C GLN A 45 1.32 -5.53 2.25
N LEU A 46 2.11 -5.70 1.20
CA LEU A 46 1.67 -5.62 -0.19
C LEU A 46 1.75 -7.00 -0.85
N PRO A 47 0.72 -7.44 -1.61
CA PRO A 47 0.85 -8.60 -2.48
C PRO A 47 1.88 -8.33 -3.59
N GLU A 48 2.45 -9.38 -4.18
CA GLU A 48 3.49 -9.28 -5.22
C GLU A 48 3.14 -8.30 -6.35
N GLY A 49 1.90 -8.34 -6.83
CA GLY A 49 1.43 -7.45 -7.91
C GLY A 49 1.40 -5.96 -7.56
N LEU A 50 1.60 -5.58 -6.29
CA LEU A 50 1.69 -4.19 -5.83
C LEU A 50 3.09 -3.81 -5.31
N LYS A 51 4.02 -4.76 -5.13
CA LYS A 51 5.36 -4.48 -4.58
C LYS A 51 6.18 -3.57 -5.49
N ASP A 52 6.03 -3.69 -6.81
CA ASP A 52 6.68 -2.80 -7.78
C ASP A 52 6.29 -1.32 -7.57
N SER A 53 5.06 -1.07 -7.12
CA SER A 53 4.57 0.27 -6.77
C SER A 53 4.76 0.61 -5.29
N GLY A 54 5.35 -0.27 -4.49
CA GLY A 54 5.45 -0.11 -3.04
C GLY A 54 6.18 1.15 -2.60
N VAL A 55 7.28 1.50 -3.29
CA VAL A 55 8.04 2.73 -3.02
C VAL A 55 7.20 3.98 -3.26
N ASP A 56 6.41 4.00 -4.32
CA ASP A 56 5.54 5.14 -4.64
C ASP A 56 4.38 5.25 -3.64
N ILE A 57 3.76 4.13 -3.28
CA ILE A 57 2.70 4.07 -2.27
C ILE A 57 3.24 4.59 -0.92
N SER A 58 4.39 4.06 -0.47
CA SER A 58 5.05 4.47 0.76
C SER A 58 5.39 5.97 0.74
N SER A 59 6.04 6.43 -0.34
CA SER A 59 6.43 7.84 -0.49
C SER A 59 5.22 8.77 -0.48
N ARG A 60 4.12 8.37 -1.12
CA ARG A 60 2.87 9.15 -1.14
C ARG A 60 2.25 9.24 0.26
N LEU A 61 2.12 8.11 0.96
CA LEU A 61 1.56 8.08 2.31
C LEU A 61 2.42 8.87 3.29
N ALA A 62 3.74 8.70 3.24
CA ALA A 62 4.67 9.47 4.06
C ALA A 62 4.57 10.98 3.79
N GLY A 63 4.47 11.39 2.52
CA GLY A 63 4.28 12.80 2.15
C GLY A 63 2.95 13.39 2.62
N ASP A 64 1.86 12.63 2.49
CA ASP A 64 0.52 13.08 2.85
C ASP A 64 0.32 13.15 4.38
N THR A 65 1.04 12.33 5.15
CA THR A 65 0.80 12.14 6.60
C THR A 65 1.93 12.63 7.50
N GLY A 66 3.17 12.70 7.00
CA GLY A 66 4.37 12.90 7.83
C GLY A 66 4.79 11.68 8.65
N CYS A 67 4.13 10.53 8.45
CA CYS A 67 4.40 9.25 9.12
C CYS A 67 5.61 8.55 8.48
N GLU A 68 6.36 7.78 9.28
CA GLU A 68 7.31 6.79 8.74
C GLU A 68 6.54 5.59 8.17
N VAL A 69 6.88 5.16 6.95
CA VAL A 69 6.15 4.10 6.25
C VAL A 69 7.11 3.00 5.80
N ILE A 70 7.03 1.85 6.46
CA ILE A 70 7.87 0.68 6.21
C ILE A 70 7.15 -0.29 5.28
N ILE A 71 7.83 -0.76 4.23
CA ILE A 71 7.30 -1.80 3.34
C ILE A 71 7.84 -3.15 3.80
N LEU A 72 6.96 -4.11 4.07
CA LEU A 72 7.37 -5.47 4.43
C LEU A 72 7.84 -6.23 3.17
N GLY A 73 9.09 -6.71 3.25
CA GLY A 73 9.80 -7.31 2.12
C GLY A 73 9.35 -8.73 1.78
N ASP A 74 8.92 -9.50 2.78
CA ASP A 74 8.53 -10.90 2.60
C ASP A 74 7.33 -11.05 1.66
N PRO A 75 7.23 -12.17 0.92
CA PRO A 75 6.08 -12.44 0.08
C PRO A 75 4.77 -12.32 0.85
N CYS A 76 3.70 -11.93 0.15
CA CYS A 76 2.35 -11.87 0.71
C CYS A 76 1.40 -12.57 -0.25
N TYR A 77 0.97 -13.78 0.12
CA TYR A 77 0.10 -14.61 -0.72
C TYR A 77 -1.39 -14.45 -0.41
N GLY A 78 -1.77 -13.84 0.72
CA GLY A 78 -3.17 -13.78 1.11
C GLY A 78 -3.44 -13.14 2.47
N ALA A 79 -4.72 -13.14 2.86
CA ALA A 79 -5.15 -12.76 4.20
C ALA A 79 -4.58 -13.65 5.32
N CYS A 80 -4.16 -14.88 4.98
CA CYS A 80 -3.57 -15.84 5.91
C CYS A 80 -2.12 -15.55 6.26
N ASP A 81 -1.46 -14.72 5.45
CA ASP A 81 -0.06 -14.37 5.57
C ASP A 81 0.04 -13.01 6.26
N LEU A 82 -0.41 -12.93 7.51
CA LEU A 82 -0.51 -11.67 8.25
C LEU A 82 0.79 -11.40 9.00
N ALA A 83 1.53 -10.36 8.61
CA ALA A 83 2.82 -10.02 9.19
C ALA A 83 2.72 -8.98 10.34
N ASP A 84 1.77 -9.19 11.25
CA ASP A 84 1.51 -8.28 12.38
C ASP A 84 2.60 -8.36 13.46
N SER A 85 3.25 -9.51 13.59
CA SER A 85 4.31 -9.75 14.57
C SER A 85 5.59 -9.05 14.12
N GLU A 86 5.92 -9.17 12.83
CA GLU A 86 7.06 -8.52 12.18
C GLU A 86 6.91 -7.00 12.20
N ALA A 87 5.71 -6.49 11.92
CA ALA A 87 5.43 -5.06 12.04
C ALA A 87 5.58 -4.57 13.49
N LEU A 88 5.16 -5.37 14.49
CA LEU A 88 5.37 -5.03 15.90
C LEU A 88 6.86 -4.96 16.25
N ASP A 89 7.61 -5.97 15.83
CA ASP A 89 9.04 -6.11 16.13
C ASP A 89 9.87 -4.99 15.48
N LEU A 90 9.40 -4.43 14.36
CA LEU A 90 9.95 -3.24 13.70
C LEU A 90 9.53 -1.91 14.39
N GLY A 91 8.67 -1.96 15.39
CA GLY A 91 8.20 -0.79 16.13
C GLY A 91 7.09 0.01 15.43
N CYS A 92 6.36 -0.61 14.50
CA CYS A 92 5.23 0.03 13.85
C CYS A 92 4.01 0.10 14.77
N ASP A 93 3.24 1.17 14.66
CA ASP A 93 2.00 1.41 15.40
C ASP A 93 0.80 0.69 14.77
N ALA A 94 0.84 0.45 13.45
CA ALA A 94 -0.23 -0.18 12.69
C ALA A 94 0.30 -0.94 11.45
N LEU A 95 -0.49 -1.89 10.96
CA LEU A 95 -0.25 -2.64 9.73
C LEU A 95 -1.39 -2.38 8.73
N PHE A 96 -1.04 -1.99 7.52
CA PHE A 96 -1.97 -1.87 6.40
C PHE A 96 -1.77 -3.06 5.45
N HIS A 97 -2.74 -3.98 5.43
CA HIS A 97 -2.71 -5.20 4.61
C HIS A 97 -3.54 -5.01 3.33
N PHE A 98 -2.88 -4.93 2.18
CA PHE A 98 -3.54 -4.60 0.92
C PHE A 98 -4.06 -5.84 0.20
N GLY A 99 -5.21 -5.69 -0.47
CA GLY A 99 -5.73 -6.64 -1.44
C GLY A 99 -6.50 -7.82 -0.86
N HIS A 100 -6.61 -7.93 0.47
CA HIS A 100 -7.21 -9.08 1.12
C HIS A 100 -8.27 -8.68 2.17
N SER A 101 -9.25 -9.55 2.38
CA SER A 101 -10.27 -9.38 3.44
C SER A 101 -9.79 -10.00 4.75
N ARG A 102 -10.25 -9.46 5.88
CA ARG A 102 -9.91 -9.96 7.21
C ARG A 102 -10.37 -11.40 7.42
N ILE A 103 -9.46 -12.26 7.88
CA ILE A 103 -9.78 -13.62 8.34
C ILE A 103 -9.44 -13.86 9.82
N PHE A 104 -8.45 -13.13 10.36
CA PHE A 104 -8.06 -13.26 11.76
C PHE A 104 -8.88 -12.34 12.68
N LYS A 105 -9.34 -12.88 13.82
CA LYS A 105 -10.09 -12.10 14.83
C LYS A 105 -9.18 -11.26 15.71
N ASN A 106 -7.97 -11.71 15.98
CA ASN A 106 -7.01 -11.03 16.84
C ASN A 106 -5.71 -10.80 16.06
N ALA A 107 -5.04 -9.68 16.33
CA ALA A 107 -3.73 -9.33 15.82
C ALA A 107 -2.93 -8.68 16.95
N ARG A 108 -1.60 -8.63 16.83
CA ARG A 108 -0.71 -8.09 17.86
C ARG A 108 -0.69 -6.56 17.90
N LEU A 109 -1.08 -5.93 16.81
CA LEU A 109 -1.25 -4.48 16.67
C LEU A 109 -2.45 -4.18 15.74
N PRO A 110 -2.95 -2.93 15.68
CA PRO A 110 -4.04 -2.54 14.79
C PRO A 110 -3.78 -2.88 13.31
N VAL A 111 -4.62 -3.74 12.72
CA VAL A 111 -4.53 -4.11 11.30
C VAL A 111 -5.69 -3.50 10.51
N HIS A 112 -5.35 -2.72 9.49
CA HIS A 112 -6.27 -2.11 8.54
C HIS A 112 -6.21 -2.86 7.21
N TYR A 113 -7.32 -3.49 6.82
CA TYR A 113 -7.41 -4.26 5.57
C TYR A 113 -7.87 -3.35 4.44
N ILE A 114 -7.01 -3.11 3.46
CA ILE A 114 -7.24 -2.16 2.38
C ILE A 114 -7.72 -2.89 1.13
N LYS A 115 -8.92 -2.51 0.68
CA LYS A 115 -9.51 -3.06 -0.54
C LYS A 115 -8.79 -2.50 -1.75
N VAL A 116 -8.30 -3.39 -2.59
CA VAL A 116 -7.71 -3.05 -3.89
C VAL A 116 -8.74 -3.39 -4.95
N LYS A 117 -9.17 -2.40 -5.73
CA LYS A 117 -10.19 -2.59 -6.77
C LYS A 117 -9.59 -2.43 -8.15
N ILE A 118 -10.09 -3.18 -9.11
CA ILE A 118 -9.84 -2.92 -10.52
C ILE A 118 -10.97 -2.00 -11.00
N PRO A 119 -10.69 -0.77 -11.45
CA PRO A 119 -11.71 0.17 -11.93
C PRO A 119 -12.12 -0.18 -13.37
N ARG A 120 -12.48 -1.45 -13.62
CA ARG A 120 -12.93 -1.94 -14.91
C ARG A 120 -14.13 -2.86 -14.73
N ASP A 121 -15.05 -2.82 -15.69
CA ASP A 121 -16.14 -3.76 -15.78
C ASP A 121 -15.57 -5.17 -16.06
N PRO A 122 -15.87 -6.18 -15.22
CA PRO A 122 -15.44 -7.55 -15.47
C PRO A 122 -16.26 -8.24 -16.58
N LEU A 123 -17.47 -7.77 -16.91
CA LEU A 123 -18.36 -8.45 -17.87
C LEU A 123 -17.70 -8.77 -19.24
N PRO A 124 -16.89 -7.86 -19.84
CA PRO A 124 -16.21 -8.16 -21.10
C PRO A 124 -15.21 -9.33 -21.03
N LEU A 125 -14.74 -9.71 -19.83
CA LEU A 125 -13.76 -10.79 -19.61
C LEU A 125 -14.40 -12.17 -19.44
N LEU A 126 -15.71 -12.24 -19.19
CA LEU A 126 -16.44 -13.48 -18.88
C LEU A 126 -16.95 -14.21 -20.14
N LYS A 127 -16.30 -14.02 -21.29
CA LYS A 127 -16.69 -14.65 -22.56
C LYS A 127 -16.19 -16.09 -22.68
#